data_AF-A0A0F7YAC4-F1
#
_entry.id   AF-A0A0F7YAC4-F1
#
_cell.length_a   1.000
_cell.length_b   1.000
_cell.length_c   1.000
_cell.angle_alpha   90.00
_cell.angle_beta   90.00
_cell.angle_gamma   90.00
#
_symmetry.space_group_name_H-M   'P 1'
#
loop_
_entity.id
_entity.type
_entity.pdbx_description
1 polymer ?
#
loop_
_entity_poly.entity_id
_entity_poly.type
_entity_poly.pdbx_seq_one_letter_code
_entity_poly.pdbx_strand_id
1 'polypeptide(L)'
;MTAPAFTPEYLARHVGNGPVDKQVRNWLATLPSLERIAFLKDLWSINTRYALLLTQGARLSRQENAALLRHWLESGNHNAAQALISYLEPVLGRRVFWRIAAQSALTEAMGDFLNYHSQGRLDAERSPPTVCT
;
A
#
# COMPACT_ATOMS: atom_id res chain seq x y z
N MET A 1 18.97 -10.74 21.07
CA MET A 1 17.91 -10.46 20.07
C MET A 1 17.36 -11.79 19.61
N THR A 2 16.06 -12.02 19.76
CA THR A 2 15.39 -13.23 19.27
C THR A 2 15.22 -13.10 17.75
N ALA A 3 15.49 -14.16 16.99
CA ALA A 3 15.29 -14.14 15.54
C ALA A 3 13.83 -13.81 15.20
N PRO A 4 13.57 -13.03 14.12
CA PRO A 4 12.21 -12.71 13.72
C PRO A 4 11.46 -13.99 13.34
N ALA A 5 10.21 -14.11 13.79
CA ALA A 5 9.39 -15.31 13.55
C ALA A 5 9.06 -15.50 12.05
N PHE A 6 9.03 -14.41 11.28
CA PHE A 6 8.86 -14.43 9.84
C PHE A 6 9.86 -13.46 9.19
N THR A 7 10.33 -13.81 7.98
CA THR A 7 11.13 -12.91 7.14
C THR A 7 10.43 -12.67 5.80
N PRO A 8 10.75 -11.58 5.10
CA PRO A 8 10.22 -11.34 3.75
C PRO A 8 10.51 -12.51 2.80
N GLU A 9 11.72 -13.08 2.86
CA GLU A 9 12.16 -14.18 1.99
C GLU A 9 11.35 -15.45 2.23
N TYR A 10 11.04 -15.75 3.49
CA TYR A 10 10.16 -16.87 3.84
C TYR A 10 8.77 -16.72 3.21
N LEU A 11 8.27 -15.49 3.07
CA LEU A 11 6.95 -15.18 2.52
C LEU A 11 6.97 -14.85 1.02
N ALA A 12 8.13 -14.91 0.35
CA ALA A 12 8.30 -14.48 -1.03
C ALA A 12 7.37 -15.19 -2.04
N ARG A 13 7.07 -16.47 -1.80
CA ARG A 13 6.19 -17.28 -2.67
C ARG A 13 4.82 -17.55 -2.07
N HIS A 14 4.53 -16.97 -0.91
CA HIS A 14 3.27 -17.21 -0.21
C HIS A 14 2.13 -16.47 -0.91
N VAL A 15 1.09 -17.21 -1.30
CA VAL A 15 -0.05 -16.68 -2.07
C VAL A 15 -1.23 -16.25 -1.22
N GLY A 16 -1.13 -16.39 0.10
CA GLY A 16 -2.19 -16.11 1.06
C GLY A 16 -2.97 -17.38 1.38
N ASN A 17 -2.89 -17.83 2.64
CA ASN A 17 -3.75 -18.88 3.17
C ASN A 17 -4.27 -18.46 4.55
N GLY A 18 -5.56 -18.69 4.82
CA GLY A 18 -6.23 -18.12 6.01
C GLY A 18 -5.48 -18.32 7.35
N PRO A 19 -4.96 -19.52 7.65
CA PRO A 19 -4.24 -19.77 8.91
C PRO A 19 -2.89 -19.05 9.04
N VAL A 20 -2.02 -19.13 8.03
CA VAL A 20 -0.69 -18.50 8.08
C VAL A 20 -0.83 -16.99 8.02
N ASP A 21 -1.74 -16.47 7.19
CA ASP A 21 -1.96 -15.03 7.07
C ASP A 21 -2.40 -14.42 8.40
N LYS A 22 -3.24 -15.15 9.17
CA LYS A 22 -3.63 -14.73 10.52
C LYS A 22 -2.43 -14.69 11.47
N GLN A 23 -1.55 -15.69 11.41
CA GLN A 23 -0.34 -15.72 12.23
C GLN A 23 0.61 -14.57 11.88
N VAL A 24 0.85 -14.34 10.59
CA VAL A 24 1.72 -13.24 10.12
C VAL A 24 1.14 -11.89 10.52
N ARG A 25 -0.17 -11.65 10.36
CA ARG A 25 -0.82 -10.40 10.77
C ARG A 25 -0.74 -10.17 12.28
N ASN A 26 -0.96 -11.21 13.08
CA ASN A 26 -0.85 -11.13 14.53
C ASN A 26 0.59 -10.81 14.95
N TRP A 27 1.57 -11.49 14.35
CA TRP A 27 2.98 -11.21 14.59
C TRP A 27 3.36 -9.78 14.17
N LEU A 28 2.97 -9.31 12.99
CA LEU A 28 3.20 -7.94 12.55
C LEU A 28 2.65 -6.92 13.55
N ALA A 29 1.48 -7.19 14.13
CA ALA A 29 0.87 -6.32 15.13
C ALA A 29 1.67 -6.26 16.45
N THR A 30 2.56 -7.21 16.73
CA THR A 30 3.47 -7.17 17.88
C THR A 30 4.72 -6.33 17.64
N LEU A 31 5.07 -6.08 16.37
CA LEU A 31 6.24 -5.29 16.01
C LEU A 31 6.01 -3.80 16.27
N PRO A 32 7.07 -3.04 16.64
CA PRO A 32 7.07 -1.59 16.58
C PRO A 32 6.71 -1.07 15.19
N SER A 33 6.07 0.10 15.11
CA SER A 33 5.57 0.66 13.84
C SER A 33 6.66 0.79 12.76
N LEU A 34 7.88 1.20 13.12
CA LEU A 34 8.98 1.33 12.16
C LEU A 34 9.38 -0.02 11.55
N GLU A 35 9.53 -1.05 12.40
CA GLU A 35 9.88 -2.41 11.96
C GLU A 35 8.77 -3.02 11.10
N ARG A 36 7.52 -2.80 11.49
CA ARG A 36 6.35 -3.25 10.72
C ARG A 36 6.28 -2.63 9.34
N ILE A 37 6.50 -1.31 9.23
CA ILE A 37 6.55 -0.61 7.95
C ILE A 37 7.73 -1.13 7.11
N ALA A 38 8.92 -1.25 7.69
CA ALA A 38 10.10 -1.73 6.99
C ALA A 38 9.86 -3.13 6.41
N PHE A 39 9.35 -4.05 7.22
CA PHE A 39 9.00 -5.40 6.78
C PHE A 39 8.05 -5.42 5.58
N LEU A 40 7.00 -4.59 5.61
CA LEU A 40 6.02 -4.54 4.52
C LEU A 40 6.62 -3.93 3.24
N LYS A 41 7.54 -2.97 3.35
CA LYS A 41 8.29 -2.43 2.21
C LYS A 41 9.21 -3.46 1.58
N ASP A 42 9.94 -4.21 2.42
CA ASP A 42 10.85 -5.25 1.94
C ASP A 42 10.07 -6.38 1.27
N LEU A 43 8.99 -6.84 1.91
CA LEU A 43 8.11 -7.86 1.34
C LEU A 43 7.47 -7.42 0.02
N TRP A 44 7.11 -6.14 -0.13
CA TRP A 44 6.54 -5.63 -1.38
C TRP A 44 7.44 -5.87 -2.59
N SER A 45 8.76 -5.73 -2.41
CA SER A 45 9.75 -5.86 -3.49
C SER A 45 9.83 -7.27 -4.08
N ILE A 46 9.45 -8.28 -3.30
CA ILE A 46 9.55 -9.70 -3.67
C ILE A 46 8.19 -10.40 -3.74
N ASN A 47 7.15 -9.86 -3.10
CA ASN A 47 5.78 -10.36 -3.10
C ASN A 47 4.76 -9.23 -2.88
N THR A 48 4.60 -8.39 -3.90
CA THR A 48 3.69 -7.23 -3.93
C THR A 48 2.27 -7.56 -3.48
N ARG A 49 1.70 -8.65 -4.00
CA ARG A 49 0.30 -9.01 -3.71
C ARG A 49 0.11 -9.41 -2.26
N TYR A 50 1.04 -10.17 -1.69
CA TYR A 50 0.92 -10.60 -0.30
C TYR A 50 1.18 -9.43 0.67
N ALA A 51 2.12 -8.54 0.37
CA ALA A 51 2.31 -7.31 1.15
C ALA A 51 1.01 -6.49 1.26
N LEU A 52 0.29 -6.31 0.14
CA LEU A 52 -1.02 -5.63 0.12
C LEU A 52 -2.10 -6.39 0.87
N LEU A 53 -2.11 -7.72 0.80
CA LEU A 53 -3.06 -8.52 1.56
C LEU A 53 -2.85 -8.38 3.08
N LEU A 54 -1.60 -8.19 3.51
CA LEU A 54 -1.27 -7.97 4.93
C LEU A 54 -1.69 -6.57 5.41
N THR A 55 -1.67 -5.53 4.56
CA THR A 55 -2.16 -4.20 4.96
C THR A 55 -3.65 -4.21 5.31
N GLN A 56 -4.42 -5.14 4.75
CA GLN A 56 -5.86 -5.31 5.03
C GLN A 56 -6.19 -6.07 6.33
N GLY A 57 -5.23 -6.37 7.19
CA GLY A 57 -5.52 -7.07 8.45
C GLY A 57 -4.46 -6.99 9.54
N ALA A 58 -3.30 -6.39 9.27
CA ALA A 58 -2.21 -6.24 10.23
C ALA A 58 -2.44 -5.15 11.29
N ARG A 59 -3.69 -4.66 11.46
CA ARG A 59 -4.06 -3.58 12.41
C ARG A 59 -3.16 -2.34 12.27
N LEU A 60 -2.77 -2.03 11.05
CA LEU A 60 -2.02 -0.82 10.74
C LEU A 60 -2.90 0.40 11.06
N SER A 61 -2.32 1.36 11.76
CA SER A 61 -2.89 2.69 11.90
C SER A 61 -3.05 3.36 10.54
N ARG A 62 -3.91 4.37 10.48
CA ARG A 62 -4.12 5.14 9.24
C ARG A 62 -2.83 5.81 8.78
N GLN A 63 -1.98 6.23 9.70
CA GLN A 63 -0.69 6.86 9.40
C GLN A 63 0.30 5.86 8.79
N GLU A 64 0.38 4.64 9.32
CA GLU A 64 1.24 3.59 8.76
C GLU A 64 0.79 3.22 7.33
N ASN A 65 -0.51 3.05 7.10
CA ASN A 65 -1.05 2.80 5.76
C ASN A 65 -0.76 3.96 4.79
N ALA A 66 -0.87 5.21 5.25
CA ALA A 66 -0.57 6.38 4.42
C ALA A 66 0.92 6.46 4.05
N ALA A 67 1.80 6.12 4.99
CA ALA A 67 3.24 6.07 4.76
C ALA A 67 3.63 4.96 3.77
N LEU A 68 3.01 3.78 3.88
CA LEU A 68 3.19 2.69 2.92
C LEU A 68 2.68 3.07 1.53
N LEU A 69 1.47 3.64 1.45
CA LEU A 69 0.90 4.11 0.19
C LEU A 69 1.85 5.09 -0.50
N ARG A 70 2.30 6.14 0.20
CA ARG A 70 3.22 7.14 -0.37
C ARG A 70 4.47 6.48 -0.91
N HIS A 71 5.10 5.62 -0.12
CA HIS A 71 6.32 4.92 -0.52
C HIS A 71 6.10 4.09 -1.79
N TRP A 72 5.05 3.25 -1.85
CA TRP A 72 4.80 2.39 -2.99
C TRP A 72 4.33 3.14 -4.24
N LEU A 73 3.71 4.30 -4.08
CA LEU A 73 3.40 5.19 -5.18
C LEU A 73 4.65 5.82 -5.80
N GLU A 74 5.67 6.13 -4.98
CA GLU A 74 6.92 6.78 -5.41
C GLU A 74 7.94 5.77 -5.94
N SER A 75 8.02 4.58 -5.35
CA SER A 75 9.07 3.57 -5.66
C SER A 75 8.55 2.30 -6.32
N GLY A 76 7.24 2.06 -6.33
CA GLY A 76 6.64 0.82 -6.82
C GLY A 76 6.53 0.72 -8.34
N ASN A 77 6.38 -0.51 -8.83
CA ASN A 77 6.10 -0.76 -10.24
C ASN A 77 4.68 -0.25 -10.59
N HIS A 78 4.53 0.50 -11.69
CA HIS A 78 3.25 1.05 -12.14
C HIS A 78 2.16 -0.02 -12.38
N ASN A 79 2.56 -1.26 -12.70
CA ASN A 79 1.62 -2.38 -12.83
C ASN A 79 0.89 -2.71 -11.51
N ALA A 80 1.37 -2.22 -10.37
CA ALA A 80 0.72 -2.38 -9.08
C ALA A 80 -0.39 -1.35 -8.81
N ALA A 81 -0.60 -0.35 -9.69
CA ALA A 81 -1.56 0.74 -9.49
C ALA A 81 -2.98 0.23 -9.17
N GLN A 82 -3.51 -0.71 -9.96
CA GLN A 82 -4.84 -1.28 -9.72
C GLN A 82 -4.92 -1.98 -8.35
N ALA A 83 -3.85 -2.68 -7.97
CA ALA A 83 -3.78 -3.38 -6.69
C ALA A 83 -3.69 -2.38 -5.53
N LEU A 84 -2.91 -1.30 -5.65
CA LEU A 84 -2.86 -0.22 -4.67
C LEU A 84 -4.24 0.39 -4.42
N ILE A 85 -4.97 0.71 -5.49
CA ILE A 85 -6.36 1.21 -5.40
C ILE A 85 -7.23 0.17 -4.67
N SER A 86 -7.25 -1.07 -5.16
CA SER A 86 -8.14 -2.12 -4.65
C SER A 86 -7.89 -2.47 -3.19
N TYR A 87 -6.63 -2.41 -2.74
CA TYR A 87 -6.27 -2.85 -1.40
C TYR A 87 -6.23 -1.72 -0.37
N LEU A 88 -5.75 -0.53 -0.75
CA LEU A 88 -5.53 0.58 0.20
C LEU A 88 -6.63 1.63 0.16
N GLU A 89 -7.40 1.78 -0.93
CA GLU A 89 -8.55 2.69 -0.94
C GLU A 89 -9.59 2.32 0.14
N PRO A 90 -9.96 1.04 0.33
CA PRO A 90 -10.90 0.66 1.39
C PRO A 90 -10.36 0.92 2.80
N VAL A 91 -9.04 0.81 2.99
CA VAL A 91 -8.38 0.95 4.31
C VAL A 91 -8.22 2.42 4.69
N LEU A 92 -7.82 3.27 3.75
CA LEU A 92 -7.60 4.69 3.98
C LEU A 92 -8.86 5.53 3.80
N GLY A 93 -9.83 5.01 3.05
CA GLY A 93 -10.97 5.75 2.53
C GLY A 93 -10.60 6.53 1.27
N ARG A 94 -11.51 6.52 0.30
CA ARG A 94 -11.36 7.15 -1.04
C ARG A 94 -10.70 8.52 -1.01
N ARG A 95 -11.30 9.49 -0.29
CA ARG A 95 -10.79 10.87 -0.23
C ARG A 95 -9.33 10.95 0.23
N VAL A 96 -8.94 10.15 1.22
CA VAL A 96 -7.57 10.20 1.76
C VAL A 96 -6.59 9.52 0.83
N PHE A 97 -6.96 8.37 0.24
CA PHE A 97 -6.14 7.69 -0.76
C PHE A 97 -5.79 8.64 -1.91
N TRP A 98 -6.80 9.25 -2.52
CA TRP A 98 -6.60 10.08 -3.70
C TRP A 98 -5.88 11.39 -3.40
N ARG A 99 -6.13 12.01 -2.24
CA ARG A 99 -5.35 13.16 -1.78
C ARG A 99 -3.86 12.82 -1.61
N ILE A 100 -3.54 11.65 -1.04
CA ILE A 100 -2.14 11.21 -0.92
C ILE A 100 -1.55 11.00 -2.31
N ALA A 101 -2.25 10.29 -3.19
CA ALA A 101 -1.78 10.03 -4.56
C ALA A 101 -1.52 11.32 -5.36
N ALA A 102 -2.42 12.31 -5.24
CA ALA A 102 -2.28 13.61 -5.90
C ALA A 102 -1.04 14.38 -5.42
N GLN A 103 -0.67 14.24 -4.14
CA GLN A 103 0.46 14.92 -3.49
C GLN A 103 1.79 14.16 -3.56
N SER A 104 1.78 12.88 -3.95
CA SER A 104 2.99 12.07 -4.06
C SER A 104 3.77 12.39 -5.34
N ALA A 105 5.10 12.23 -5.27
CA ALA A 105 6.00 12.37 -6.41
C ALA A 105 5.94 11.11 -7.31
N LEU A 106 4.82 10.94 -8.02
CA LEU A 106 4.60 9.80 -8.90
C LEU A 106 5.51 9.87 -10.13
N THR A 107 5.97 8.70 -10.60
CA THR A 107 6.44 8.58 -11.98
C THR A 107 5.28 8.80 -12.95
N GLU A 108 5.56 9.24 -14.17
CA GLU A 108 4.55 9.44 -15.22
C GLU A 108 3.73 8.17 -15.43
N ALA A 109 4.39 7.02 -15.59
CA ALA A 109 3.72 5.74 -15.76
C ALA A 109 2.80 5.35 -14.58
N MET A 110 3.19 5.64 -13.33
CA MET A 110 2.31 5.40 -12.19
C MET A 110 1.08 6.30 -12.23
N GLY A 111 1.25 7.58 -12.60
CA GLY A 111 0.15 8.52 -12.79
C GLY A 111 -0.85 8.04 -13.85
N ASP A 112 -0.35 7.64 -15.02
CA ASP A 112 -1.16 7.15 -16.13
C ASP A 112 -1.97 5.90 -15.74
N PHE A 113 -1.32 4.93 -15.08
CA PHE A 113 -2.00 3.71 -14.66
C PHE A 113 -3.04 3.97 -13.57
N LEU A 114 -2.75 4.87 -12.62
CA LEU A 114 -3.75 5.27 -11.63
C LEU A 114 -4.95 5.92 -12.31
N ASN A 115 -4.76 6.82 -13.28
CA ASN A 115 -5.85 7.43 -14.03
C ASN A 115 -6.62 6.41 -14.87
N TYR A 116 -5.91 5.52 -15.58
CA TYR A 116 -6.53 4.45 -16.36
C TYR A 116 -7.44 3.58 -15.51
N HIS A 117 -6.94 3.10 -14.36
CA HIS A 117 -7.71 2.22 -13.47
C HIS A 117 -8.78 2.95 -12.62
N SER A 118 -8.72 4.27 -12.54
CA SER A 118 -9.67 5.08 -11.74
C SER A 118 -10.57 5.99 -12.55
N GLN A 119 -10.48 5.94 -13.89
CA GLN A 119 -11.21 6.79 -14.82
C GLN A 119 -10.93 8.29 -14.62
N GLY A 120 -9.64 8.66 -14.58
CA GLY A 120 -9.19 10.06 -14.51
C GLY A 120 -9.29 10.71 -13.12
N ARG A 121 -9.44 9.93 -12.05
CA ARG A 121 -9.66 10.46 -10.70
C ARG A 121 -8.45 11.20 -10.14
N LEU A 122 -7.24 10.75 -10.44
CA LEU A 122 -6.03 11.41 -9.96
C LEU A 122 -5.94 12.83 -10.53
N ASP A 123 -6.26 13.01 -11.82
CA ASP A 123 -6.26 14.32 -12.46
C ASP A 123 -7.35 15.23 -11.91
N ALA A 124 -8.55 14.69 -11.65
CA ALA A 124 -9.63 15.43 -11.00
C ALA A 124 -9.23 15.96 -9.61
N GLU A 125 -8.41 15.21 -8.86
CA GLU A 125 -7.95 15.60 -7.52
C GLU A 125 -6.75 16.56 -7.56
N ARG A 126 -5.98 16.56 -8.66
CA ARG A 126 -4.90 17.53 -8.90
C ARG A 126 -5.42 18.86 -9.47
N SER A 127 -6.59 18.85 -10.07
CA SER A 127 -7.20 20.05 -10.65
C SER A 127 -7.67 21.00 -9.54
N PRO A 128 -7.40 22.32 -9.64
CA PRO A 128 -7.98 23.28 -8.71
C PRO A 128 -9.52 23.25 -8.83
N PRO A 129 -10.26 23.56 -7.76
CA PRO A 129 -11.72 23.63 -7.85
C PRO A 129 -12.08 24.66 -8.93
N THR A 130 -12.84 24.23 -9.94
CA THR A 130 -13.40 25.13 -10.94
C THR A 130 -14.32 26.10 -10.22
N VAL A 131 -13.84 27.33 -9.99
CA VAL A 131 -14.68 28.42 -9.50
C VAL A 131 -15.58 28.82 -10.65
N CYS A 132 -16.84 28.37 -10.64
CA CYS A 132 -17.86 28.97 -11.47
C CYS A 132 -18.11 30.38 -10.93
N THR A 133 -17.57 31.39 -11.61
CA THR A 133 -18.01 32.79 -11.49
C THR A 133 -19.28 33.01 -12.28
#